data_AF-A0A238HCY6-F1
#
_entry.id   AF-A0A238HCY6-F1
#
_cell.length_a   1.000
_cell.length_b   1.000
_cell.length_c   1.000
_cell.angle_alpha   90.00
_cell.angle_beta   90.00
_cell.angle_gamma   90.00
#
_symmetry.space_group_name_H-M   'P 1'
#
loop_
_entity.id
_entity.type
_entity.pdbx_description
1 polymer ?
#
loop_
_entity_poly.entity_id
_entity_poly.type
_entity_poly.pdbx_seq_one_letter_code
_entity_poly.pdbx_strand_id
1 'polypeptide(L)'
;MANRIDETWHRLREWTYGSTPSERLAAQILHHEGFEAINPSHPLGGKDGGQDACCMYADEPWSMAVYFPRGEKGYQEIKTKFLSDAEKVKQQNSTGIAFVTNQELRLSERKELEESANPLKVELFHLERVAGILDRPEMESVRRQFLSIDTDSSSTINNIGGTGGNAPGAGGGGGGAIGEARGGDGGRGGNIYNFSSTPGAAPAAGGGGAGAFGPESQGGEGGQGGEYVTAILKVTPGMSIPIKIGEGGKSDPNGGDGGDGGDTSFGDIVAKGGKGGKAGFNVIVSREVSEVDRNAGLHISTLILAECCHSRDGLAYILAAGIERVTFAKLPERFAFVLFGVLSIGNATLGVEYEFTASIESPSGEAAWSQPFKVFSGPPRRIARPCFALLVDCEIDQPGIWTILIHSASHCFGRLPIEAMVPSS
;
A
#
# COMPACT_ATOMS: atom_id res chain seq x y z
N MET A 1 11.06 -2.47 -11.02
CA MET A 1 11.80 -3.21 -12.06
C MET A 1 10.86 -3.33 -13.24
N ALA A 2 11.27 -2.97 -14.44
CA ALA A 2 10.41 -3.14 -15.62
C ALA A 2 10.16 -4.65 -15.85
N ASN A 3 8.89 -5.05 -15.94
CA ASN A 3 8.54 -6.44 -16.26
C ASN A 3 9.04 -6.80 -17.66
N ARG A 4 9.53 -8.04 -17.82
CA ARG A 4 9.90 -8.55 -19.14
C ARG A 4 8.66 -8.64 -20.03
N ILE A 5 8.86 -8.53 -21.35
CA ILE A 5 7.76 -8.70 -22.33
C ILE A 5 7.15 -10.11 -22.24
N ASP A 6 7.94 -11.10 -21.82
CA ASP A 6 7.56 -12.50 -21.66
C ASP A 6 7.33 -12.92 -20.18
N GLU A 7 7.06 -11.96 -19.28
CA GLU A 7 6.99 -12.24 -17.83
C GLU A 7 5.91 -13.27 -17.47
N THR A 8 4.71 -13.18 -18.06
CA THR A 8 3.61 -14.15 -17.84
C THR A 8 4.04 -15.56 -18.22
N TRP A 9 4.63 -15.69 -19.41
CA TRP A 9 5.17 -16.95 -19.92
C TRP A 9 6.24 -17.52 -18.97
N HIS A 10 7.20 -16.68 -18.55
CA HIS A 10 8.32 -17.07 -17.71
C HIS A 10 7.85 -17.54 -16.32
N ARG A 11 6.91 -16.83 -15.70
CA ARG A 11 6.34 -17.18 -14.39
C ARG A 11 5.55 -18.47 -14.41
N LEU A 12 4.83 -18.75 -15.51
CA LEU A 12 4.15 -20.01 -15.70
C LEU A 12 5.15 -21.15 -15.89
N ARG A 13 6.20 -20.94 -16.70
CA ARG A 13 7.22 -21.96 -16.96
C ARG A 13 7.99 -22.36 -15.70
N GLU A 14 8.42 -21.37 -14.93
CA GLU A 14 9.13 -21.53 -13.66
C GLU A 14 8.16 -21.59 -12.48
N TRP A 15 7.09 -22.37 -12.60
CA TRP A 15 6.08 -22.49 -11.56
C TRP A 15 6.69 -22.96 -10.23
N THR A 16 6.65 -22.08 -9.23
CA THR A 16 7.21 -22.33 -7.89
C THR A 16 6.14 -22.53 -6.82
N TYR A 17 4.87 -22.37 -7.18
CA TYR A 17 3.75 -22.58 -6.28
C TYR A 17 3.32 -24.06 -6.25
N GLY A 18 2.59 -24.46 -5.20
CA GLY A 18 2.09 -25.84 -5.07
C GLY A 18 0.95 -26.18 -6.05
N SER A 19 0.37 -27.38 -5.90
CA SER A 19 -0.76 -27.86 -6.74
C SER A 19 -2.04 -27.04 -6.52
N THR A 20 -2.38 -26.70 -5.29
CA THR A 20 -3.63 -25.98 -4.98
C THR A 20 -3.72 -24.62 -5.68
N PRO A 21 -2.68 -23.75 -5.71
CA PRO A 21 -2.70 -22.55 -6.53
C PRO A 21 -2.86 -22.82 -8.03
N SER A 22 -2.25 -23.89 -8.56
CA SER A 22 -2.39 -24.21 -10.00
C SER A 22 -3.80 -24.66 -10.36
N GLU A 23 -4.47 -25.43 -9.49
CA GLU A 23 -5.85 -25.85 -9.69
C GLU A 23 -6.81 -24.66 -9.71
N ARG A 24 -6.61 -23.71 -8.80
CA ARG A 24 -7.41 -22.48 -8.75
C ARG A 24 -7.17 -21.60 -9.98
N LEU A 25 -5.92 -21.44 -10.41
CA LEU A 25 -5.59 -20.70 -11.62
C LEU A 25 -6.24 -21.35 -12.85
N ALA A 26 -6.14 -22.67 -12.99
CA ALA A 26 -6.78 -23.41 -14.07
C ALA A 26 -8.31 -23.21 -14.08
N ALA A 27 -8.96 -23.25 -12.92
CA ALA A 27 -10.39 -22.99 -12.82
C ALA A 27 -10.77 -21.57 -13.30
N GLN A 28 -9.97 -20.55 -12.99
CA GLN A 28 -10.20 -19.19 -13.49
C GLN A 28 -10.04 -19.11 -15.02
N ILE A 29 -9.03 -19.78 -15.58
CA ILE A 29 -8.81 -19.84 -17.03
C ILE A 29 -9.98 -20.52 -17.73
N LEU A 30 -10.44 -21.67 -17.22
CA LEU A 30 -11.58 -22.38 -17.79
C LEU A 30 -12.86 -21.54 -17.70
N HIS A 31 -13.10 -20.89 -16.57
CA HIS A 31 -14.27 -20.04 -16.40
C HIS A 31 -14.32 -18.91 -17.42
N HIS A 32 -13.17 -18.25 -17.63
CA HIS A 32 -13.03 -17.19 -18.62
C HIS A 32 -13.26 -17.68 -20.05
N GLU A 33 -12.94 -18.94 -20.35
CA GLU A 33 -13.09 -19.54 -21.68
C GLU A 33 -14.46 -20.21 -21.88
N GLY A 34 -15.42 -19.94 -20.99
CA GLY A 34 -16.82 -20.35 -21.13
C GLY A 34 -17.19 -21.67 -20.46
N PHE A 35 -16.32 -22.22 -19.62
CA PHE A 35 -16.68 -23.34 -18.75
C PHE A 35 -17.48 -22.83 -17.55
N GLU A 36 -18.57 -23.52 -17.24
CA GLU A 36 -19.50 -23.16 -16.18
C GLU A 36 -19.53 -24.24 -15.09
N ALA A 37 -20.17 -23.91 -13.96
CA ALA A 37 -20.38 -24.84 -12.84
C ALA A 37 -19.10 -25.59 -12.37
N ILE A 38 -17.95 -24.91 -12.39
CA ILE A 38 -16.67 -25.50 -11.99
C ILE A 38 -16.70 -25.82 -10.49
N ASN A 39 -16.69 -27.10 -10.16
CA ASN A 39 -16.75 -27.62 -8.80
C ASN A 39 -15.43 -28.34 -8.43
N PRO A 40 -14.56 -27.70 -7.62
CA PRO A 40 -13.28 -28.29 -7.21
C PRO A 40 -13.49 -29.55 -6.37
N SER A 41 -12.72 -30.60 -6.63
CA SER A 41 -12.87 -31.88 -5.94
C SER A 41 -12.51 -31.80 -4.45
N HIS A 42 -11.56 -30.95 -4.04
CA HIS A 42 -11.18 -30.76 -2.63
C HIS A 42 -10.74 -29.32 -2.30
N PRO A 43 -11.50 -28.57 -1.48
CA PRO A 43 -11.07 -27.24 -1.03
C PRO A 43 -9.90 -27.24 -0.01
N LEU A 44 -9.64 -28.37 0.67
CA LEU A 44 -8.76 -28.46 1.86
C LEU A 44 -7.87 -29.72 1.95
N GLY A 45 -7.57 -30.42 0.85
CA GLY A 45 -6.52 -31.47 0.80
C GLY A 45 -6.89 -32.85 1.37
N GLY A 46 -7.89 -33.52 0.78
CA GLY A 46 -8.21 -34.93 1.02
C GLY A 46 -7.62 -35.88 -0.05
N LYS A 47 -7.69 -37.20 0.16
CA LYS A 47 -7.21 -38.21 -0.82
C LYS A 47 -7.90 -38.02 -2.18
N ASP A 48 -7.09 -37.91 -3.22
CA ASP A 48 -7.52 -37.59 -4.58
C ASP A 48 -8.30 -38.75 -5.22
N GLY A 49 -9.56 -38.47 -5.57
CA GLY A 49 -10.37 -39.32 -6.45
C GLY A 49 -9.99 -39.22 -7.93
N GLY A 50 -8.85 -38.59 -8.24
CA GLY A 50 -8.27 -38.62 -9.57
C GLY A 50 -8.69 -37.52 -10.54
N GLN A 51 -9.43 -36.50 -10.09
CA GLN A 51 -9.79 -35.31 -10.88
C GLN A 51 -9.67 -34.04 -10.04
N ASP A 52 -9.33 -32.92 -10.66
CA ASP A 52 -9.09 -31.66 -9.96
C ASP A 52 -10.40 -30.86 -9.80
N ALA A 53 -11.28 -30.88 -10.81
CA ALA A 53 -12.64 -30.35 -10.75
C ALA A 53 -13.57 -30.98 -11.81
N CYS A 54 -14.89 -30.94 -11.57
CA CYS A 54 -15.90 -31.15 -12.62
C CYS A 54 -16.42 -29.79 -13.12
N CYS A 55 -16.82 -29.70 -14.38
CA CYS A 55 -17.36 -28.49 -14.99
C CYS A 55 -18.33 -28.81 -16.13
N MET A 56 -19.06 -27.80 -16.60
CA MET A 56 -19.95 -27.88 -17.76
C MET A 56 -19.38 -27.03 -18.89
N TYR A 57 -19.40 -27.52 -20.12
CA TYR A 57 -19.05 -26.73 -21.30
C TYR A 57 -19.98 -27.10 -22.44
N ALA A 58 -20.68 -26.09 -22.98
CA ALA A 58 -21.73 -26.27 -23.99
C ALA A 58 -22.77 -27.35 -23.61
N ASP A 59 -23.27 -27.29 -22.36
CA ASP A 59 -24.24 -28.23 -21.77
C ASP A 59 -23.78 -29.69 -21.66
N GLU A 60 -22.49 -29.98 -21.87
CA GLU A 60 -21.90 -31.30 -21.67
C GLU A 60 -21.05 -31.33 -20.38
N PRO A 61 -20.95 -32.49 -19.69
CA PRO A 61 -20.07 -32.65 -18.54
C PRO A 61 -18.60 -32.79 -18.96
N TRP A 62 -17.73 -31.99 -18.36
CA TRP A 62 -16.28 -31.99 -18.57
C TRP A 62 -15.53 -32.14 -17.25
N SER A 63 -14.37 -32.80 -17.29
CA SER A 63 -13.46 -32.89 -16.14
C SER A 63 -12.21 -32.06 -16.37
N MET A 64 -11.84 -31.26 -15.37
CA MET A 64 -10.60 -30.49 -15.36
C MET A 64 -9.45 -31.36 -14.83
N ALA A 65 -8.33 -31.33 -15.55
CA ALA A 65 -7.08 -31.94 -15.14
C ALA A 65 -5.94 -30.92 -15.28
N VAL A 66 -5.13 -30.78 -14.23
CA VAL A 66 -4.12 -29.73 -14.08
C VAL A 66 -2.74 -30.35 -13.91
N TYR A 67 -1.77 -29.84 -14.67
CA TYR A 67 -0.39 -30.29 -14.60
C TYR A 67 0.58 -29.11 -14.74
N PHE A 68 1.01 -28.59 -13.58
CA PHE A 68 1.93 -27.44 -13.48
C PHE A 68 3.24 -27.85 -12.78
N PRO A 69 4.08 -28.69 -13.40
CA PRO A 69 5.38 -29.01 -12.84
C PRO A 69 6.31 -27.79 -12.85
N ARG A 70 7.32 -27.79 -11.98
CA ARG A 70 8.38 -26.79 -11.99
C ARG A 70 9.33 -27.03 -13.18
N GLY A 71 9.53 -25.99 -13.99
CA GLY A 71 10.44 -25.99 -15.13
C GLY A 71 9.92 -26.79 -16.32
N GLU A 72 10.77 -26.94 -17.33
CA GLU A 72 10.48 -27.73 -18.54
C GLU A 72 10.48 -29.24 -18.26
N LYS A 73 9.43 -29.92 -18.72
CA LYS A 73 9.29 -31.37 -18.76
C LYS A 73 9.28 -31.89 -20.18
N GLY A 74 9.83 -33.09 -20.35
CA GLY A 74 9.80 -33.78 -21.64
C GLY A 74 8.39 -34.22 -22.01
N TYR A 75 8.07 -34.21 -23.31
CA TYR A 75 6.75 -34.58 -23.82
C TYR A 75 6.23 -35.95 -23.33
N GLN A 76 7.10 -36.95 -23.19
CA GLN A 76 6.69 -38.28 -22.70
C GLN A 76 6.14 -38.24 -21.27
N GLU A 77 6.65 -37.34 -20.42
CA GLU A 77 6.14 -37.14 -19.06
C GLU A 77 4.75 -36.50 -19.10
N ILE A 78 4.59 -35.45 -19.91
CA ILE A 78 3.31 -34.77 -20.13
C ILE A 78 2.26 -35.75 -20.66
N LYS A 79 2.61 -36.54 -21.68
CA LYS A 79 1.75 -37.56 -22.27
C LYS A 79 1.33 -38.61 -21.26
N THR A 80 2.26 -39.09 -20.44
CA THR A 80 1.96 -40.08 -19.39
C THR A 80 0.96 -39.53 -18.37
N LYS A 81 1.14 -38.28 -17.93
CA LYS A 81 0.20 -37.62 -17.01
C LYS A 81 -1.17 -37.44 -17.66
N PHE A 82 -1.21 -36.90 -18.87
CA PHE A 82 -2.45 -36.69 -19.62
C PHE A 82 -3.25 -37.99 -19.79
N LEU A 83 -2.61 -39.08 -20.23
CA LEU A 83 -3.28 -40.37 -20.39
C LEU A 83 -3.78 -40.94 -19.07
N SER A 84 -3.01 -40.79 -17.99
CA SER A 84 -3.45 -41.21 -16.66
C SER A 84 -4.69 -40.44 -16.19
N ASP A 85 -4.79 -39.15 -16.49
CA ASP A 85 -5.99 -38.36 -16.15
C ASP A 85 -7.16 -38.69 -17.07
N ALA A 86 -6.92 -38.81 -18.38
CA ALA A 86 -7.95 -39.17 -19.35
C ALA A 86 -8.63 -40.50 -19.02
N GLU A 87 -7.87 -41.52 -18.61
CA GLU A 87 -8.43 -42.81 -18.18
C GLU A 87 -9.30 -42.69 -16.92
N LYS A 88 -8.97 -41.78 -15.99
CA LYS A 88 -9.82 -41.51 -14.80
C LYS A 88 -11.09 -40.78 -15.20
N VAL A 89 -11.02 -39.83 -16.13
CA VAL A 89 -12.17 -39.10 -16.67
C VAL A 89 -13.14 -40.05 -17.40
N LYS A 90 -12.62 -41.02 -18.16
CA LYS A 90 -13.45 -42.08 -18.79
C LYS A 90 -14.25 -42.87 -17.76
N GLN A 91 -13.72 -43.12 -16.57
CA GLN A 91 -14.42 -43.85 -15.51
C GLN A 91 -15.56 -43.05 -14.87
N GLN A 92 -15.61 -41.73 -15.07
CA GLN A 92 -16.52 -40.80 -14.40
C GLN A 92 -17.67 -40.31 -15.31
N ASN A 93 -17.83 -40.87 -16.51
CA ASN A 93 -18.86 -40.53 -17.49
C ASN A 93 -18.85 -39.07 -17.99
N SER A 94 -17.72 -38.37 -17.91
CA SER A 94 -17.57 -37.05 -18.54
C SER A 94 -17.45 -37.18 -20.06
N THR A 95 -17.99 -36.21 -20.79
CA THR A 95 -17.94 -36.14 -22.26
C THR A 95 -16.59 -35.63 -22.77
N GLY A 96 -15.90 -34.81 -21.98
CA GLY A 96 -14.58 -34.29 -22.33
C GLY A 96 -13.64 -34.03 -21.15
N ILE A 97 -12.38 -33.80 -21.48
CA ILE A 97 -11.31 -33.43 -20.55
C ILE A 97 -10.73 -32.07 -20.94
N ALA A 98 -10.71 -31.14 -19.99
CA ALA A 98 -10.01 -29.86 -20.11
C ALA A 98 -8.64 -29.99 -19.40
N PHE A 99 -7.58 -30.15 -20.19
CA PHE A 99 -6.23 -30.36 -19.68
C PHE A 99 -5.44 -29.05 -19.68
N VAL A 100 -5.15 -28.53 -18.49
CA VAL A 100 -4.45 -27.26 -18.30
C VAL A 100 -3.03 -27.51 -17.82
N THR A 101 -2.04 -27.03 -18.58
CA THR A 101 -0.62 -27.25 -18.28
C THR A 101 0.22 -26.02 -18.56
N ASN A 102 1.23 -25.79 -17.72
CA ASN A 102 2.26 -24.77 -17.93
C ASN A 102 3.39 -25.23 -18.86
N GLN A 103 3.20 -26.33 -19.58
CA GLN A 103 4.19 -26.88 -20.49
C GLN A 103 3.91 -26.49 -21.94
N GLU A 104 4.99 -26.28 -22.70
CA GLU A 104 4.90 -26.11 -24.14
C GLU A 104 4.51 -27.43 -24.81
N LEU A 105 3.68 -27.33 -25.84
CA LEU A 105 3.30 -28.46 -26.69
C LEU A 105 3.38 -28.04 -28.15
N ARG A 106 4.05 -28.83 -28.98
CA ARG A 106 4.10 -28.66 -30.43
C ARG A 106 2.77 -29.05 -31.06
N LEU A 107 2.50 -28.55 -32.27
CA LEU A 107 1.27 -28.87 -32.99
C LEU A 107 1.06 -30.37 -33.22
N SER A 108 2.13 -31.13 -33.48
CA SER A 108 2.07 -32.59 -33.64
C SER A 108 1.73 -33.31 -32.34
N GLU A 109 2.30 -32.85 -31.22
CA GLU A 109 2.08 -33.41 -29.88
C GLU A 109 0.65 -33.17 -29.42
N ARG A 110 0.10 -31.97 -29.68
CA ARG A 110 -1.31 -31.65 -29.37
C ARG A 110 -2.28 -32.62 -30.06
N LYS A 111 -2.09 -32.83 -31.37
CA LYS A 111 -2.91 -33.78 -32.14
C LYS A 111 -2.79 -35.21 -31.61
N GLU A 112 -1.58 -35.63 -31.27
CA GLU A 112 -1.35 -36.97 -30.72
C GLU A 112 -2.06 -37.16 -29.35
N LEU A 113 -2.08 -36.14 -28.48
CA LEU A 113 -2.83 -36.18 -27.23
C LEU A 113 -4.35 -36.25 -27.47
N GLU A 114 -4.87 -35.43 -28.38
CA GLU A 114 -6.28 -35.43 -28.78
C GLU A 114 -6.72 -36.80 -29.33
N GLU A 115 -5.93 -37.38 -30.22
CA GLU A 115 -6.19 -38.71 -30.81
C GLU A 115 -6.13 -39.83 -29.77
N SER A 116 -5.21 -39.73 -28.80
CA SER A 116 -5.01 -40.76 -27.79
C SER A 116 -6.13 -40.84 -26.74
N ALA A 117 -6.94 -39.78 -26.59
CA ALA A 117 -8.02 -39.72 -25.60
C ALA A 117 -9.39 -40.18 -26.14
N ASN A 118 -9.51 -40.47 -27.44
CA ASN A 118 -10.74 -40.92 -28.09
C ASN A 118 -11.41 -42.07 -27.29
N PRO A 119 -12.73 -42.01 -26.99
CA PRO A 119 -13.75 -41.07 -27.51
C PRO A 119 -13.98 -39.79 -26.70
N LEU A 120 -13.13 -39.46 -25.72
CA LEU A 120 -13.29 -38.20 -25.00
C LEU A 120 -12.99 -37.01 -25.92
N LYS A 121 -13.80 -35.95 -25.79
CA LYS A 121 -13.42 -34.62 -26.32
C LYS A 121 -12.26 -34.08 -25.49
N VAL A 122 -11.31 -33.42 -26.13
CA VAL A 122 -10.12 -32.88 -25.46
C VAL A 122 -10.01 -31.39 -25.73
N GLU A 123 -9.86 -30.61 -24.67
CA GLU A 123 -9.53 -29.19 -24.74
C GLU A 123 -8.17 -28.96 -24.08
N LEU A 124 -7.17 -28.54 -24.86
CA LEU A 124 -5.80 -28.34 -24.39
C LEU A 124 -5.52 -26.86 -24.10
N PHE A 125 -5.13 -26.58 -22.86
CA PHE A 125 -4.61 -25.28 -22.42
C PHE A 125 -3.12 -25.42 -22.12
N HIS A 126 -2.30 -25.38 -23.17
CA HIS A 126 -0.84 -25.40 -23.07
C HIS A 126 -0.27 -24.02 -22.71
N LEU A 127 1.03 -23.97 -22.38
CA LEU A 127 1.71 -22.76 -21.88
C LEU A 127 1.34 -21.48 -22.65
N GLU A 128 1.52 -21.48 -23.98
CA GLU A 128 1.25 -20.26 -24.76
C GLU A 128 -0.22 -19.83 -24.80
N ARG A 129 -1.15 -20.78 -24.75
CA ARG A 129 -2.56 -20.44 -24.69
C ARG A 129 -2.90 -19.87 -23.32
N VAL A 130 -2.38 -20.47 -22.26
CA VAL A 130 -2.56 -19.98 -20.89
C VAL A 130 -1.98 -18.57 -20.73
N ALA A 131 -0.75 -18.33 -21.21
CA ALA A 131 -0.14 -17.01 -21.19
C ALA A 131 -1.00 -15.99 -21.95
N GLY A 132 -1.40 -16.31 -23.19
CA GLY A 132 -2.25 -15.44 -24.01
C GLY A 132 -3.64 -15.16 -23.42
N ILE A 133 -4.21 -16.07 -22.63
CA ILE A 133 -5.46 -15.84 -21.88
C ILE A 133 -5.20 -14.91 -20.70
N LEU A 134 -4.16 -15.17 -19.91
CA LEU A 134 -3.81 -14.35 -18.74
C LEU A 134 -3.35 -12.93 -19.12
N ASP A 135 -2.89 -12.75 -20.36
CA ASP A 135 -2.50 -11.44 -20.87
C ASP A 135 -3.67 -10.58 -21.37
N ARG A 136 -4.89 -11.12 -21.42
CA ARG A 136 -6.09 -10.34 -21.73
C ARG A 136 -6.42 -9.36 -20.59
N PRO A 137 -6.92 -8.15 -20.89
CA PRO A 137 -7.27 -7.17 -19.86
C PRO A 137 -8.24 -7.70 -18.80
N GLU A 138 -9.19 -8.55 -19.19
CA GLU A 138 -10.19 -9.15 -18.30
C GLU A 138 -9.59 -10.10 -17.26
N MET A 139 -8.39 -10.65 -17.54
CA MET A 139 -7.68 -11.60 -16.68
C MET A 139 -6.57 -10.94 -15.84
N GLU A 140 -6.46 -9.61 -15.87
CA GLU A 140 -5.41 -8.87 -15.17
C GLU A 140 -5.38 -9.15 -13.66
N SER A 141 -6.54 -9.19 -13.02
CA SER A 141 -6.66 -9.46 -11.57
C SER A 141 -6.18 -10.87 -11.23
N VAL A 142 -6.49 -11.86 -12.07
CA VAL A 142 -6.05 -13.24 -11.94
C VAL A 142 -4.53 -13.33 -12.14
N ARG A 143 -4.00 -12.69 -13.18
CA ARG A 143 -2.57 -12.63 -13.46
C ARG A 143 -1.80 -12.02 -12.28
N ARG A 144 -2.32 -10.94 -11.68
CA ARG A 144 -1.75 -10.31 -10.48
C ARG A 144 -1.78 -11.23 -9.28
N GLN A 145 -2.93 -11.86 -9.00
CA GLN A 145 -3.11 -12.73 -7.85
C GLN A 145 -2.20 -13.96 -7.88
N PHE A 146 -2.08 -14.62 -9.05
CA PHE A 146 -1.40 -15.91 -9.14
C PHE A 146 0.06 -15.81 -9.61
N LEU A 147 0.43 -14.78 -10.38
CA LEU A 147 1.80 -14.61 -10.89
C LEU A 147 2.55 -13.44 -10.25
N SER A 148 1.87 -12.61 -9.44
CA SER A 148 2.44 -11.38 -8.86
C SER A 148 3.03 -10.44 -9.93
N ILE A 149 2.40 -10.42 -11.11
CA ILE A 149 2.76 -9.50 -12.20
C ILE A 149 1.83 -8.31 -12.09
N ASP A 150 2.37 -7.20 -11.59
CA ASP A 150 1.69 -5.92 -11.62
C ASP A 150 1.78 -5.33 -13.03
N THR A 151 0.64 -4.92 -13.57
CA THR A 151 0.56 -4.07 -14.75
C THR A 151 1.03 -2.67 -14.36
N ASP A 152 2.24 -2.30 -14.81
CA ASP A 152 2.63 -0.90 -14.96
C ASP A 152 1.77 -0.27 -16.06
N SER A 153 0.49 -0.02 -15.76
CA SER A 153 -0.40 0.79 -16.58
C SER A 153 -1.30 1.61 -15.67
N SER A 154 -0.73 2.70 -15.15
CA SER A 154 -1.24 4.09 -15.19
C SER A 154 -2.74 4.44 -15.06
N SER A 155 -3.65 3.52 -14.75
CA SER A 155 -5.08 3.86 -14.64
C SER A 155 -5.90 2.86 -13.83
N THR A 156 -5.38 2.35 -12.72
CA THR A 156 -6.25 1.93 -11.63
C THR A 156 -6.37 3.13 -10.68
N ILE A 157 -7.55 3.72 -10.59
CA ILE A 157 -7.95 4.52 -9.45
C ILE A 157 -7.97 3.56 -8.25
N ASN A 158 -6.78 3.24 -7.75
CA ASN A 158 -6.64 2.75 -6.40
C ASN A 158 -7.21 3.89 -5.54
N ASN A 159 -8.18 3.59 -4.69
CA ASN A 159 -8.69 4.54 -3.72
C ASN A 159 -7.55 4.81 -2.72
N ILE A 160 -6.61 5.65 -3.14
CA ILE A 160 -5.43 6.04 -2.38
C ILE A 160 -5.81 7.07 -1.32
N GLY A 161 -7.00 7.68 -1.41
CA GLY A 161 -7.52 8.52 -0.34
C GLY A 161 -7.55 7.79 0.99
N GLY A 162 -6.96 8.38 2.02
CA GLY A 162 -7.10 7.89 3.39
C GLY A 162 -8.58 7.86 3.74
N THR A 163 -9.10 6.68 4.05
CA THR A 163 -10.44 6.57 4.62
C THR A 163 -10.44 7.36 5.92
N GLY A 164 -11.44 8.23 6.10
CA GLY A 164 -11.72 8.89 7.38
C GLY A 164 -11.60 7.93 8.54
N GLY A 165 -11.12 8.42 9.68
CA GLY A 165 -11.09 7.58 10.88
C GLY A 165 -12.49 7.04 11.15
N ASN A 166 -12.62 5.72 11.25
CA ASN A 166 -13.91 5.07 11.56
C ASN A 166 -14.35 5.30 13.01
N ALA A 167 -13.52 6.01 13.80
CA ALA A 167 -13.80 6.32 15.19
C ALA A 167 -14.69 7.57 15.32
N PRO A 168 -15.60 7.60 16.31
CA PRO A 168 -16.39 8.77 16.68
C PRO A 168 -15.63 10.10 16.70
N GLY A 169 -16.07 11.08 15.90
CA GLY A 169 -15.46 12.41 15.86
C GLY A 169 -14.07 12.45 15.24
N ALA A 170 -13.58 11.35 14.65
CA ALA A 170 -12.31 11.33 13.96
C ALA A 170 -12.37 12.17 12.68
N GLY A 171 -11.26 12.82 12.37
CA GLY A 171 -11.14 13.54 11.12
C GLY A 171 -10.98 12.59 9.92
N GLY A 172 -11.15 13.16 8.74
CA GLY A 172 -10.91 12.51 7.46
C GLY A 172 -9.47 12.03 7.31
N GLY A 173 -9.24 10.92 6.62
CA GLY A 173 -7.91 10.55 6.17
C GLY A 173 -7.51 11.49 5.04
N GLY A 174 -6.26 11.93 5.00
CA GLY A 174 -5.79 12.72 3.88
C GLY A 174 -5.65 11.89 2.61
N GLY A 175 -5.65 12.53 1.45
CA GLY A 175 -5.44 11.87 0.16
C GLY A 175 -4.15 11.07 0.12
N GLY A 176 -4.12 9.85 -0.37
CA GLY A 176 -2.85 9.14 -0.57
C GLY A 176 -2.16 9.56 -1.85
N ALA A 177 -0.92 9.11 -1.99
CA ALA A 177 -0.05 9.47 -3.10
C ALA A 177 0.63 8.25 -3.69
N ILE A 178 0.89 8.30 -5.00
CA ILE A 178 1.67 7.30 -5.74
C ILE A 178 2.82 8.01 -6.47
N GLY A 179 4.03 7.44 -6.38
CA GLY A 179 5.25 7.99 -7.00
C GLY A 179 5.91 9.08 -6.13
N GLU A 180 6.52 10.08 -6.76
CA GLU A 180 7.08 11.28 -6.09
C GLU A 180 5.99 12.31 -5.71
N ALA A 181 4.81 11.81 -5.35
CA ALA A 181 3.67 12.59 -4.91
C ALA A 181 3.58 12.57 -3.38
N ARG A 182 2.95 13.58 -2.79
CA ARG A 182 2.71 13.64 -1.33
C ARG A 182 1.25 13.41 -1.01
N GLY A 183 0.97 12.60 0.01
CA GLY A 183 -0.38 12.49 0.53
C GLY A 183 -0.89 13.80 1.15
N GLY A 184 -2.19 14.05 1.04
CA GLY A 184 -2.85 15.13 1.77
C GLY A 184 -2.82 14.89 3.28
N ASP A 185 -2.97 15.96 4.05
CA ASP A 185 -3.05 15.87 5.49
C ASP A 185 -4.44 15.36 5.91
N GLY A 186 -4.50 14.62 7.03
CA GLY A 186 -5.77 14.22 7.63
C GLY A 186 -6.58 15.43 8.10
N GLY A 187 -7.90 15.34 7.97
CA GLY A 187 -8.83 16.33 8.50
C GLY A 187 -8.82 16.37 10.01
N ARG A 188 -9.29 17.48 10.58
CA ARG A 188 -9.44 17.63 12.03
C ARG A 188 -10.65 16.85 12.53
N GLY A 189 -10.55 16.25 13.72
CA GLY A 189 -11.71 15.69 14.41
C GLY A 189 -12.73 16.76 14.83
N GLY A 190 -13.98 16.34 15.03
CA GLY A 190 -15.08 17.22 15.45
C GLY A 190 -14.96 17.66 16.91
N ASN A 191 -15.66 18.76 17.25
CA ASN A 191 -15.72 19.25 18.64
C ASN A 191 -16.72 18.44 19.47
N ILE A 192 -16.42 18.25 20.76
CA ILE A 192 -17.32 17.63 21.75
C ILE A 192 -17.82 18.71 22.71
N TYR A 193 -19.14 18.91 22.75
CA TYR A 193 -19.81 19.77 23.71
C TYR A 193 -20.64 18.94 24.69
N ASN A 194 -20.21 18.91 25.95
CA ASN A 194 -20.88 18.16 27.00
C ASN A 194 -21.49 19.12 28.03
N PHE A 195 -22.81 19.27 27.97
CA PHE A 195 -23.56 20.07 28.93
C PHE A 195 -24.16 19.23 30.07
N SER A 196 -23.84 17.93 30.14
CA SER A 196 -24.47 16.96 31.05
C SER A 196 -23.51 16.18 31.97
N SER A 197 -22.20 16.50 31.97
CA SER A 197 -21.18 15.90 32.86
C SER A 197 -21.05 14.36 32.81
N THR A 198 -21.50 13.72 31.72
CA THR A 198 -21.30 12.29 31.43
C THR A 198 -20.39 12.10 30.21
N PRO A 199 -19.48 11.10 30.17
CA PRO A 199 -18.65 10.85 28.99
C PRO A 199 -19.54 10.58 27.77
N GLY A 200 -19.36 11.40 26.73
CA GLY A 200 -20.13 11.30 25.49
C GLY A 200 -19.62 10.19 24.57
N ALA A 201 -20.54 9.44 23.96
CA ALA A 201 -20.26 8.55 22.84
C ALA A 201 -21.05 9.04 21.60
N ALA A 202 -20.34 9.32 20.50
CA ALA A 202 -20.80 10.17 19.40
C ALA A 202 -20.81 9.50 18.01
N PRO A 203 -21.78 9.80 17.13
CA PRO A 203 -21.72 9.41 15.70
C PRO A 203 -21.33 10.60 14.80
N ALA A 204 -20.20 10.49 14.09
CA ALA A 204 -19.84 11.15 12.80
C ALA A 204 -18.33 11.03 12.53
N ALA A 205 -17.92 10.61 11.32
CA ALA A 205 -16.54 10.56 10.86
C ALA A 205 -16.30 11.60 9.75
N GLY A 206 -15.12 12.21 9.70
CA GLY A 206 -14.72 13.13 8.62
C GLY A 206 -14.47 12.38 7.30
N GLY A 207 -14.70 13.03 6.15
CA GLY A 207 -14.53 12.42 4.82
C GLY A 207 -13.07 12.31 4.38
N GLY A 208 -12.70 11.34 3.54
CA GLY A 208 -11.34 11.20 3.01
C GLY A 208 -10.94 12.30 2.02
N GLY A 209 -9.64 12.58 1.90
CA GLY A 209 -9.07 13.49 0.91
C GLY A 209 -8.81 12.82 -0.45
N ALA A 210 -8.74 13.62 -1.52
CA ALA A 210 -8.52 13.14 -2.89
C ALA A 210 -7.09 12.62 -3.12
N GLY A 211 -6.91 11.56 -3.90
CA GLY A 211 -5.58 11.04 -4.24
C GLY A 211 -4.75 11.98 -5.13
N ALA A 212 -3.43 11.85 -5.08
CA ALA A 212 -2.53 12.52 -6.03
C ALA A 212 -1.60 11.55 -6.77
N PHE A 213 -1.27 11.91 -8.01
CA PHE A 213 -0.45 11.12 -8.92
C PHE A 213 0.57 12.02 -9.62
N GLY A 214 1.84 11.62 -9.59
CA GLY A 214 2.93 12.27 -10.36
C GLY A 214 3.83 13.22 -9.55
N PRO A 215 5.00 13.60 -10.10
CA PRO A 215 5.95 14.48 -9.42
C PRO A 215 5.30 15.81 -9.04
N GLU A 216 5.67 16.34 -7.87
CA GLU A 216 5.19 17.64 -7.35
C GLU A 216 3.67 17.71 -7.05
N SER A 217 2.95 16.59 -7.10
CA SER A 217 1.52 16.54 -6.81
C SER A 217 1.23 16.27 -5.32
N GLN A 218 0.19 16.93 -4.78
CA GLN A 218 -0.25 16.73 -3.40
C GLN A 218 -1.70 16.24 -3.36
N GLY A 219 -1.96 15.18 -2.60
CA GLY A 219 -3.30 14.68 -2.32
C GLY A 219 -4.13 15.72 -1.58
N GLY A 220 -5.43 15.67 -1.77
CA GLY A 220 -6.40 16.51 -1.09
C GLY A 220 -6.42 16.30 0.42
N GLU A 221 -6.71 17.36 1.16
CA GLU A 221 -6.86 17.28 2.61
C GLU A 221 -8.12 16.50 2.99
N GLY A 222 -8.04 15.72 4.07
CA GLY A 222 -9.19 15.06 4.66
C GLY A 222 -10.22 16.07 5.19
N GLY A 223 -11.49 15.73 5.07
CA GLY A 223 -12.61 16.49 5.62
C GLY A 223 -12.65 16.48 7.15
N GLN A 224 -13.27 17.49 7.75
CA GLN A 224 -13.40 17.57 9.20
C GLN A 224 -14.50 16.62 9.70
N GLY A 225 -14.31 16.05 10.90
CA GLY A 225 -15.35 15.28 11.59
C GLY A 225 -16.52 16.17 12.04
N GLY A 226 -17.72 15.60 12.11
CA GLY A 226 -18.90 16.29 12.63
C GLY A 226 -18.83 16.53 14.14
N GLU A 227 -19.54 17.54 14.63
CA GLU A 227 -19.60 17.84 16.06
C GLU A 227 -20.47 16.85 16.82
N TYR A 228 -20.21 16.76 18.12
CA TYR A 228 -21.03 16.00 19.04
C TYR A 228 -21.52 16.87 20.20
N VAL A 229 -22.81 16.75 20.51
CA VAL A 229 -23.44 17.49 21.59
C VAL A 229 -24.20 16.53 22.51
N THR A 230 -23.98 16.64 23.82
CA THR A 230 -24.81 16.01 24.87
C THR A 230 -25.46 17.08 25.73
N ALA A 231 -26.76 16.97 25.97
CA ALA A 231 -27.51 17.90 26.81
C ALA A 231 -28.62 17.18 27.60
N ILE A 232 -28.97 17.73 28.77
CA ILE A 232 -30.13 17.31 29.56
C ILE A 232 -31.30 18.23 29.21
N LEU A 233 -32.40 17.65 28.75
CA LEU A 233 -33.62 18.37 28.42
C LEU A 233 -34.69 18.10 29.48
N LYS A 234 -35.31 19.18 29.97
CA LYS A 234 -36.52 19.08 30.78
C LYS A 234 -37.70 18.83 29.86
N VAL A 235 -38.26 17.62 29.92
CA VAL A 235 -39.42 17.23 29.11
C VAL A 235 -40.69 17.21 29.96
N THR A 236 -41.82 17.62 29.37
CA THR A 236 -43.15 17.53 30.00
C THR A 236 -44.04 16.57 29.19
N PRO A 237 -45.01 15.88 29.82
CA PRO A 237 -45.94 15.03 29.08
C PRO A 237 -46.61 15.77 27.92
N GLY A 238 -46.61 15.17 26.73
CA GLY A 238 -47.17 15.76 25.51
C GLY A 238 -46.24 16.73 24.75
N MET A 239 -45.03 17.00 25.26
CA MET A 239 -44.03 17.79 24.54
C MET A 239 -43.59 17.06 23.26
N SER A 240 -43.67 17.75 22.12
CA SER A 240 -43.12 17.29 20.84
C SER A 240 -41.78 17.96 20.60
N ILE A 241 -40.76 17.18 20.28
CA ILE A 241 -39.41 17.68 20.00
C ILE A 241 -39.07 17.35 18.54
N PRO A 242 -38.80 18.35 17.69
CA PRO A 242 -38.41 18.11 16.31
C PRO A 242 -37.02 17.47 16.26
N ILE A 243 -36.88 16.43 15.44
CA ILE A 243 -35.62 15.73 15.22
C ILE A 243 -35.25 15.85 13.76
N LYS A 244 -34.02 16.27 13.48
CA LYS A 244 -33.42 16.24 12.14
C LYS A 244 -32.12 15.46 12.22
N ILE A 245 -31.96 14.46 11.36
CA ILE A 245 -30.72 13.71 11.21
C ILE A 245 -30.00 14.24 9.98
N GLY A 246 -28.77 14.72 10.17
CA GLY A 246 -27.92 15.19 9.08
C GLY A 246 -27.36 14.02 8.25
N GLU A 247 -27.16 14.23 6.95
CA GLU A 247 -26.50 13.26 6.08
C GLU A 247 -24.98 13.30 6.26
N GLY A 248 -24.30 12.18 6.00
CA GLY A 248 -22.84 12.16 5.91
C GLY A 248 -22.32 13.01 4.75
N GLY A 249 -21.11 13.55 4.89
CA GLY A 249 -20.42 14.22 3.78
C GLY A 249 -20.21 13.27 2.59
N LYS A 250 -20.21 13.82 1.38
CA LYS A 250 -20.09 13.03 0.14
C LYS A 250 -18.66 13.10 -0.40
N SER A 251 -18.08 11.97 -0.77
CA SER A 251 -16.82 11.94 -1.51
C SER A 251 -17.07 12.26 -2.99
N ASP A 252 -16.17 13.01 -3.62
CA ASP A 252 -16.16 13.14 -5.08
C ASP A 252 -15.36 11.96 -5.69
N PRO A 253 -15.99 11.12 -6.52
CA PRO A 253 -15.33 9.93 -7.09
C PRO A 253 -14.26 10.27 -8.13
N ASN A 254 -14.21 11.52 -8.61
CA ASN A 254 -13.25 11.99 -9.61
C ASN A 254 -12.12 12.81 -8.98
N GLY A 255 -11.96 12.76 -7.66
CA GLY A 255 -10.90 13.49 -6.94
C GLY A 255 -11.18 14.99 -6.76
N GLY A 256 -12.43 15.43 -6.95
CA GLY A 256 -12.88 16.78 -6.63
C GLY A 256 -13.05 17.05 -5.13
N ASP A 257 -13.51 18.25 -4.80
CA ASP A 257 -13.86 18.63 -3.43
C ASP A 257 -14.98 17.72 -2.88
N GLY A 258 -14.79 17.20 -1.67
CA GLY A 258 -15.85 16.53 -0.94
C GLY A 258 -16.98 17.48 -0.53
N GLY A 259 -18.19 16.96 -0.45
CA GLY A 259 -19.36 17.67 0.08
C GLY A 259 -19.41 17.66 1.61
N ASP A 260 -19.85 18.77 2.19
CA ASP A 260 -20.13 18.89 3.64
C ASP A 260 -21.22 17.91 4.10
N GLY A 261 -21.11 17.45 5.35
CA GLY A 261 -22.16 16.74 6.04
C GLY A 261 -23.28 17.68 6.50
N GLY A 262 -24.49 17.14 6.66
CA GLY A 262 -25.62 17.87 7.19
C GLY A 262 -25.59 18.00 8.71
N ASP A 263 -26.17 19.09 9.22
CA ASP A 263 -26.39 19.29 10.66
C ASP A 263 -27.45 18.31 11.21
N THR A 264 -27.21 17.78 12.40
CA THR A 264 -28.17 17.00 13.19
C THR A 264 -28.74 17.86 14.30
N SER A 265 -30.06 17.86 14.51
CA SER A 265 -30.70 18.64 15.57
C SER A 265 -31.74 17.85 16.35
N PHE A 266 -31.85 18.18 17.63
CA PHE A 266 -32.88 17.67 18.55
C PHE A 266 -33.46 18.87 19.32
N GLY A 267 -34.62 19.35 18.88
CA GLY A 267 -35.13 20.66 19.31
C GLY A 267 -34.21 21.79 18.86
N ASP A 268 -33.86 22.69 19.79
CA ASP A 268 -32.94 23.80 19.56
C ASP A 268 -31.46 23.43 19.65
N ILE A 269 -31.15 22.18 20.02
CA ILE A 269 -29.77 21.68 20.09
C ILE A 269 -29.34 21.24 18.71
N VAL A 270 -28.25 21.82 18.20
CA VAL A 270 -27.70 21.53 16.88
C VAL A 270 -26.26 21.05 17.01
N ALA A 271 -25.97 19.89 16.43
CA ALA A 271 -24.62 19.39 16.18
C ALA A 271 -24.27 19.62 14.70
N LYS A 272 -23.17 20.34 14.43
CA LYS A 272 -22.78 20.67 13.06
C LYS A 272 -22.24 19.47 12.30
N GLY A 273 -22.61 19.39 11.02
CA GLY A 273 -22.03 18.42 10.09
C GLY A 273 -20.54 18.68 9.82
N GLY A 274 -19.82 17.62 9.46
CA GLY A 274 -18.40 17.72 9.10
C GLY A 274 -18.17 18.49 7.79
N LYS A 275 -16.99 19.08 7.60
CA LYS A 275 -16.61 19.76 6.35
C LYS A 275 -16.03 18.78 5.34
N GLY A 276 -16.40 18.93 4.07
CA GLY A 276 -15.85 18.12 2.99
C GLY A 276 -14.34 18.33 2.82
N GLY A 277 -13.61 17.27 2.47
CA GLY A 277 -12.19 17.36 2.11
C GLY A 277 -11.99 18.20 0.85
N LYS A 278 -10.81 18.82 0.70
CA LYS A 278 -10.51 19.65 -0.47
C LYS A 278 -9.66 18.88 -1.46
N ALA A 279 -9.94 19.02 -2.76
CA ALA A 279 -9.10 18.47 -3.82
C ALA A 279 -7.71 19.10 -3.75
N GLY A 280 -6.67 18.26 -3.78
CA GLY A 280 -5.29 18.70 -3.79
C GLY A 280 -4.82 18.84 -5.23
N PHE A 281 -4.63 20.07 -5.70
CA PHE A 281 -3.75 20.32 -6.85
C PHE A 281 -2.91 21.54 -6.54
N ASN A 282 -2.01 21.39 -5.57
CA ASN A 282 -0.93 22.34 -5.38
C ASN A 282 0.34 21.69 -5.93
N VAL A 283 0.94 22.33 -6.93
CA VAL A 283 2.30 22.02 -7.35
C VAL A 283 3.21 22.41 -6.18
N ILE A 284 3.74 21.41 -5.47
CA ILE A 284 4.69 21.66 -4.40
C ILE A 284 6.04 21.93 -5.06
N VAL A 285 6.50 23.18 -4.97
CA VAL A 285 7.84 23.54 -5.45
C VAL A 285 8.88 22.94 -4.50
N SER A 286 9.76 22.09 -5.04
CA SER A 286 10.94 21.56 -4.35
C SER A 286 12.16 22.40 -4.68
N ARG A 287 12.97 22.77 -3.67
CA ARG A 287 14.23 23.49 -3.87
C ARG A 287 15.20 23.40 -2.70
N GLU A 288 16.47 23.68 -2.98
CA GLU A 288 17.48 23.94 -1.95
C GLU A 288 17.15 25.20 -1.11
N VAL A 289 17.70 25.23 0.10
CA VAL A 289 17.53 26.35 1.02
C VAL A 289 18.40 27.52 0.58
N SER A 290 17.79 28.70 0.43
CA SER A 290 18.50 29.93 0.06
C SER A 290 19.00 30.71 1.27
N GLU A 291 19.91 31.65 1.06
CA GLU A 291 20.34 32.59 2.11
C GLU A 291 19.18 33.44 2.65
N VAL A 292 18.19 33.75 1.80
CA VAL A 292 16.98 34.49 2.19
C VAL A 292 16.17 33.70 3.23
N ASP A 293 16.02 32.38 3.05
CA ASP A 293 15.27 31.54 3.99
C ASP A 293 15.98 31.48 5.35
N ARG A 294 17.32 31.37 5.35
CA ARG A 294 18.13 31.40 6.57
C ARG A 294 17.99 32.70 7.33
N ASN A 295 18.09 33.82 6.61
CA ASN A 295 17.92 35.16 7.19
C ASN A 295 16.49 35.38 7.70
N ALA A 296 15.51 34.68 7.12
CA ALA A 296 14.14 34.64 7.61
C ALA A 296 13.95 33.75 8.84
N GLY A 297 15.00 33.08 9.32
CA GLY A 297 14.99 32.27 10.55
C GLY A 297 14.80 30.77 10.33
N LEU A 298 14.97 30.27 9.10
CA LEU A 298 14.95 28.83 8.83
C LEU A 298 16.19 28.15 9.44
N HIS A 299 15.98 27.25 10.39
CA HIS A 299 17.05 26.48 11.04
C HIS A 299 16.53 25.14 11.61
N ILE A 300 17.44 24.21 11.89
CA ILE A 300 17.12 22.98 12.62
C ILE A 300 17.15 23.30 14.11
N SER A 301 15.98 23.26 14.76
CA SER A 301 15.85 23.57 16.19
C SER A 301 16.14 22.36 17.08
N THR A 302 16.09 21.15 16.53
CA THR A 302 16.32 19.91 17.26
C THR A 302 16.91 18.88 16.32
N LEU A 303 17.96 18.19 16.75
CA LEU A 303 18.60 17.09 16.05
C LEU A 303 19.09 16.08 17.08
N ILE A 304 18.55 14.86 17.07
CA ILE A 304 18.85 13.82 18.05
C ILE A 304 18.85 12.45 17.38
N LEU A 305 19.62 11.53 17.94
CA LEU A 305 19.51 10.11 17.63
C LEU A 305 18.54 9.40 18.57
N ALA A 306 17.88 8.37 18.05
CA ALA A 306 16.97 7.50 18.78
C ALA A 306 16.99 6.07 18.22
N GLU A 307 16.60 5.09 19.02
CA GLU A 307 16.38 3.72 18.53
C GLU A 307 15.10 3.62 17.71
N CYS A 308 14.06 4.37 18.09
CA CYS A 308 12.76 4.32 17.43
C CYS A 308 12.07 5.69 17.50
N CYS A 309 11.41 6.05 16.40
CA CYS A 309 10.56 7.23 16.31
C CYS A 309 9.23 6.86 15.65
N HIS A 310 8.12 7.20 16.31
CA HIS A 310 6.78 7.04 15.79
C HIS A 310 6.07 8.39 15.76
N SER A 311 5.52 8.78 14.61
CA SER A 311 4.75 10.03 14.49
C SER A 311 3.27 9.72 14.43
N ARG A 312 2.47 10.39 15.28
CA ARG A 312 1.02 10.24 15.33
C ARG A 312 0.38 11.52 15.84
N ASP A 313 -0.71 11.95 15.20
CA ASP A 313 -1.53 13.09 15.60
C ASP A 313 -0.72 14.41 15.78
N GLY A 314 0.30 14.60 14.93
CA GLY A 314 1.20 15.76 14.99
C GLY A 314 2.23 15.72 16.13
N LEU A 315 2.32 14.62 16.87
CA LEU A 315 3.29 14.37 17.92
C LEU A 315 4.32 13.33 17.47
N ALA A 316 5.57 13.50 17.91
CA ALA A 316 6.63 12.51 17.75
C ALA A 316 6.86 11.78 19.08
N TYR A 317 6.68 10.47 19.07
CA TYR A 317 6.95 9.55 20.18
C TYR A 317 8.32 8.91 19.92
N ILE A 318 9.28 9.20 20.79
CA ILE A 318 10.68 8.83 20.58
C ILE A 318 11.14 7.96 21.75
N LEU A 319 11.75 6.81 21.43
CA LEU A 319 12.28 5.86 22.42
C LEU A 319 13.81 5.82 22.34
N ALA A 320 14.44 5.76 23.52
CA ALA A 320 15.90 5.76 23.69
C ALA A 320 16.59 6.89 22.89
N ALA A 321 16.10 8.12 23.08
CA ALA A 321 16.59 9.30 22.38
C ALA A 321 17.81 9.94 23.09
N GLY A 322 18.52 10.82 22.38
CA GLY A 322 19.66 11.55 22.94
C GLY A 322 20.92 10.68 23.04
N ILE A 323 21.10 9.77 22.08
CA ILE A 323 22.28 8.92 22.01
C ILE A 323 23.48 9.77 21.62
N GLU A 324 24.35 10.06 22.59
CA GLU A 324 25.59 10.81 22.38
C GLU A 324 26.82 9.89 22.29
N ARG A 325 26.67 8.62 22.71
CA ARG A 325 27.75 7.66 22.84
C ARG A 325 27.26 6.25 22.55
N VAL A 326 28.03 5.50 21.76
CA VAL A 326 27.78 4.10 21.43
C VAL A 326 29.04 3.27 21.68
N THR A 327 28.86 2.16 22.39
CA THR A 327 29.94 1.21 22.71
C THR A 327 29.79 -0.03 21.85
N PHE A 328 30.82 -0.34 21.07
CA PHE A 328 30.89 -1.53 20.22
C PHE A 328 31.77 -2.59 20.87
N ALA A 329 31.41 -3.87 20.71
CA ALA A 329 32.23 -4.96 21.22
C ALA A 329 33.57 -5.11 20.47
N LYS A 330 33.57 -4.76 19.18
CA LYS A 330 34.72 -4.73 18.27
C LYS A 330 34.40 -3.77 17.13
N LEU A 331 35.41 -3.38 16.37
CA LEU A 331 35.25 -2.65 15.11
C LEU A 331 35.97 -3.42 13.98
N PRO A 332 35.49 -3.30 12.72
CA PRO A 332 34.31 -2.55 12.30
C PRO A 332 32.99 -3.19 12.74
N GLU A 333 31.95 -2.38 12.91
CA GLU A 333 30.60 -2.84 13.27
C GLU A 333 29.52 -1.92 12.67
N ARG A 334 28.34 -2.48 12.43
CA ARG A 334 27.22 -1.73 11.83
C ARG A 334 26.55 -0.81 12.85
N PHE A 335 26.34 0.44 12.46
CA PHE A 335 25.64 1.46 13.22
C PHE A 335 24.32 1.82 12.53
N ALA A 336 23.20 1.46 13.17
CA ALA A 336 21.87 1.70 12.64
C ALA A 336 20.97 2.37 13.68
N PHE A 337 20.58 3.63 13.44
CA PHE A 337 19.75 4.42 14.36
C PHE A 337 18.83 5.37 13.59
N VAL A 338 17.77 5.84 14.25
CA VAL A 338 16.90 6.88 13.71
C VAL A 338 17.47 8.25 14.05
N LEU A 339 17.74 9.06 13.04
CA LEU A 339 18.02 10.49 13.17
C LEU A 339 16.70 11.26 13.11
N PHE A 340 16.32 11.89 14.21
CA PHE A 340 15.13 12.72 14.30
C PHE A 340 15.52 14.20 14.34
N GLY A 341 14.79 15.04 13.61
CA GLY A 341 14.97 16.48 13.69
C GLY A 341 13.69 17.29 13.51
N VAL A 342 13.75 18.53 13.99
CA VAL A 342 12.68 19.53 13.86
C VAL A 342 13.23 20.73 13.10
N LEU A 343 12.59 21.05 11.99
CA LEU A 343 12.91 22.22 11.18
C LEU A 343 12.02 23.38 11.64
N SER A 344 12.61 24.46 12.13
CA SER A 344 11.89 25.70 12.42
C SER A 344 11.93 26.60 11.19
N ILE A 345 10.78 26.87 10.59
CA ILE A 345 10.69 27.63 9.33
C ILE A 345 10.91 29.14 9.53
N GLY A 346 10.58 29.68 10.71
CA GLY A 346 10.63 31.13 10.94
C GLY A 346 9.67 31.88 10.02
N ASN A 347 10.17 32.93 9.36
CA ASN A 347 9.48 33.71 8.34
C ASN A 347 9.82 33.27 6.90
N ALA A 348 10.48 32.12 6.73
CA ALA A 348 10.78 31.60 5.39
C ALA A 348 9.52 31.16 4.64
N THR A 349 9.67 30.87 3.36
CA THR A 349 8.53 30.57 2.48
C THR A 349 7.83 29.28 2.94
N LEU A 350 6.50 29.35 3.09
CA LEU A 350 5.63 28.20 3.39
C LEU A 350 5.04 27.61 2.11
N GLY A 351 4.57 26.37 2.17
CA GLY A 351 4.07 25.64 1.00
C GLY A 351 5.16 25.14 0.06
N VAL A 352 6.42 25.19 0.49
CA VAL A 352 7.61 24.74 -0.26
C VAL A 352 8.19 23.49 0.38
N GLU A 353 8.77 22.61 -0.43
CA GLU A 353 9.58 21.49 0.00
C GLU A 353 11.06 21.84 -0.05
N TYR A 354 11.72 21.80 1.11
CA TYR A 354 13.14 22.12 1.24
C TYR A 354 13.98 20.86 1.11
N GLU A 355 14.99 20.91 0.24
CA GLU A 355 15.92 19.81 -0.02
C GLU A 355 17.12 19.88 0.93
N PHE A 356 17.43 18.76 1.57
CA PHE A 356 18.54 18.59 2.50
C PHE A 356 19.31 17.31 2.21
N THR A 357 20.51 17.23 2.77
CA THR A 357 21.32 16.01 2.81
C THR A 357 21.80 15.80 4.24
N ALA A 358 21.57 14.60 4.75
CA ALA A 358 22.17 14.14 5.99
C ALA A 358 23.45 13.37 5.64
N SER A 359 24.55 13.64 6.33
CA SER A 359 25.81 12.92 6.13
C SER A 359 26.49 12.61 7.45
N ILE A 360 27.38 11.62 7.44
CA ILE A 360 28.22 11.26 8.58
C ILE A 360 29.67 11.38 8.19
N GLU A 361 30.43 12.11 9.01
CA GLU A 361 31.87 12.24 8.93
C GLU A 361 32.54 11.39 10.02
N SER A 362 33.58 10.67 9.62
CA SER A 362 34.45 9.94 10.53
C SER A 362 35.30 10.89 11.38
N PRO A 363 35.98 10.39 12.43
CA PRO A 363 36.93 11.19 13.21
C PRO A 363 38.05 11.84 12.39
N SER A 364 38.40 11.30 11.22
CA SER A 364 39.38 11.89 10.29
C SER A 364 38.78 12.93 9.35
N GLY A 365 37.45 13.16 9.39
CA GLY A 365 36.73 14.07 8.51
C GLY A 365 36.34 13.47 7.16
N GLU A 366 36.45 12.16 6.99
CA GLU A 366 36.03 11.47 5.76
C GLU A 366 34.53 11.17 5.81
N ALA A 367 33.85 11.35 4.68
CA ALA A 367 32.42 11.04 4.57
C ALA A 367 32.21 9.52 4.55
N ALA A 368 31.50 9.00 5.54
CA ALA A 368 31.18 7.57 5.67
C ALA A 368 29.77 7.23 5.21
N TRP A 369 28.86 8.20 5.22
CA TRP A 369 27.46 8.00 4.83
C TRP A 369 26.83 9.30 4.37
N SER A 370 25.87 9.22 3.44
CA SER A 370 25.09 10.36 2.96
C SER A 370 23.73 9.92 2.43
N GLN A 371 22.68 10.67 2.77
CA GLN A 371 21.33 10.46 2.27
C GLN A 371 20.62 11.80 2.00
N PRO A 372 20.13 12.04 0.77
CA PRO A 372 19.26 13.17 0.48
C PRO A 372 17.87 12.95 1.08
N PHE A 373 17.25 14.02 1.56
CA PHE A 373 15.88 14.01 2.06
C PHE A 373 15.22 15.37 1.85
N LYS A 374 13.88 15.38 1.94
CA LYS A 374 13.08 16.57 1.73
C LYS A 374 12.18 16.84 2.93
N VAL A 375 11.96 18.11 3.23
CA VAL A 375 11.08 18.53 4.34
C VAL A 375 10.09 19.56 3.85
N PHE A 376 8.81 19.19 3.84
CA PHE A 376 7.73 20.12 3.50
C PHE A 376 7.45 21.10 4.64
N SER A 377 7.49 22.39 4.33
CA SER A 377 7.27 23.48 5.29
C SER A 377 5.85 23.55 5.87
N GLY A 378 4.88 22.85 5.27
CA GLY A 378 3.47 22.92 5.65
C GLY A 378 2.72 23.99 4.85
N PRO A 379 1.37 23.92 4.83
CA PRO A 379 0.57 25.00 4.26
C PRO A 379 0.78 26.31 5.04
N PRO A 380 0.43 27.48 4.45
CA PRO A 380 0.55 28.77 5.13
C PRO A 380 -0.15 28.79 6.50
N ARG A 381 0.64 28.92 7.58
CA ARG A 381 0.20 28.95 8.98
C ARG A 381 1.15 29.82 9.81
N ARG A 382 0.68 30.30 10.97
CA ARG A 382 1.46 31.21 11.82
C ARG A 382 2.74 30.60 12.38
N ILE A 383 2.76 29.29 12.63
CA ILE A 383 3.92 28.57 13.16
C ILE A 383 4.01 27.24 12.41
N ALA A 384 5.14 27.01 11.76
CA ALA A 384 5.44 25.77 11.06
C ALA A 384 6.72 25.15 11.61
N ARG A 385 6.58 23.91 12.09
CA ARG A 385 7.68 23.09 12.63
C ARG A 385 7.58 21.66 12.09
N PRO A 386 7.84 21.43 10.80
CA PRO A 386 7.87 20.08 10.29
C PRO A 386 8.99 19.28 10.96
N CYS A 387 8.68 18.01 11.24
CA CYS A 387 9.63 17.05 11.77
C CYS A 387 10.09 16.11 10.65
N PHE A 388 11.30 15.58 10.77
CA PHE A 388 11.81 14.53 9.89
C PHE A 388 12.43 13.40 10.71
N ALA A 389 12.43 12.20 10.15
CA ALA A 389 13.07 11.03 10.71
C ALA A 389 13.75 10.25 9.58
N LEU A 390 15.04 9.93 9.75
CA LEU A 390 15.85 9.21 8.76
C LEU A 390 16.48 8.00 9.41
N LEU A 391 16.57 6.88 8.69
CA LEU A 391 17.36 5.75 9.13
C LEU A 391 18.81 5.99 8.72
N VAL A 392 19.67 6.22 9.71
CA VAL A 392 21.12 6.19 9.53
C VAL A 392 21.55 4.74 9.58
N ASP A 393 22.29 4.29 8.57
CA ASP A 393 22.79 2.92 8.47
C ASP A 393 24.16 2.92 7.80
N CYS A 394 25.21 2.81 8.61
CA CYS A 394 26.60 2.85 8.14
C CYS A 394 27.50 1.91 8.92
N GLU A 395 28.70 1.66 8.41
CA GLU A 395 29.75 0.95 9.14
C GLU A 395 30.59 1.95 9.92
N ILE A 396 30.88 1.64 11.18
CA ILE A 396 31.83 2.37 12.01
C ILE A 396 33.06 1.50 12.13
N ASP A 397 34.21 2.03 11.74
CA ASP A 397 35.48 1.30 11.60
C ASP A 397 36.55 1.71 12.61
N GLN A 398 36.41 2.90 13.21
CA GLN A 398 37.35 3.43 14.19
C GLN A 398 36.65 4.11 15.39
N PRO A 399 37.25 4.04 16.59
CA PRO A 399 36.77 4.77 17.75
C PRO A 399 37.02 6.27 17.57
N GLY A 400 36.20 7.10 18.21
CA GLY A 400 36.35 8.56 18.20
C GLY A 400 35.03 9.30 18.03
N ILE A 401 35.13 10.60 17.75
CA ILE A 401 33.96 11.46 17.53
C ILE A 401 33.58 11.43 16.06
N TRP A 402 32.44 10.81 15.79
CA TRP A 402 31.75 10.86 14.51
C TRP A 402 30.81 12.05 14.50
N THR A 403 30.65 12.71 13.35
CA THR A 403 29.78 13.89 13.24
C THR A 403 28.68 13.65 12.24
N ILE A 404 27.42 13.73 12.67
CA ILE A 404 26.29 13.86 11.75
C ILE A 404 26.11 15.32 11.36
N LEU A 405 26.01 15.57 10.06
CA LEU A 405 25.76 16.88 9.48
C LEU A 405 24.44 16.88 8.73
N ILE A 406 23.67 17.95 8.88
CA ILE A 406 22.56 18.27 7.98
C ILE A 406 22.93 19.51 7.19
N HIS A 407 22.92 19.39 5.87
CA HIS A 407 23.25 20.49 4.97
C HIS A 407 22.24 20.64 3.84
N SER A 408 22.19 21.82 3.24
CA SER A 408 21.46 22.12 2.00
C SER A 408 22.30 23.11 1.21
N ALA A 409 22.53 22.83 -0.08
CA ALA A 409 23.52 23.54 -0.89
C ALA A 409 24.89 23.62 -0.17
N SER A 410 25.41 24.83 0.02
CA SER A 410 26.68 25.12 0.71
C SER A 410 26.53 25.40 2.21
N HIS A 411 25.36 25.16 2.80
CA HIS A 411 25.05 25.59 4.16
C HIS A 411 24.83 24.40 5.10
N CYS A 412 25.48 24.44 6.27
CA CYS A 412 25.25 23.50 7.36
C CYS A 412 24.18 24.04 8.32
N PHE A 413 23.16 23.23 8.59
CA PHE A 413 22.00 23.55 9.42
C PHE A 413 21.98 22.83 10.75
N GLY A 414 22.68 21.70 10.85
CA GLY A 414 22.73 20.89 12.06
C GLY A 414 24.03 20.12 12.14
N ARG A 415 24.58 20.02 13.35
CA ARG A 415 25.75 19.22 13.67
C ARG A 415 25.48 18.46 14.95
N LEU A 416 25.59 17.14 14.91
CA LEU A 416 25.41 16.26 16.06
C LEU A 416 26.64 15.35 16.20
N PRO A 417 27.51 15.59 17.19
CA PRO A 417 28.64 14.71 17.48
C PRO A 417 28.16 13.45 18.23
N ILE A 418 28.77 12.31 17.92
CA ILE A 418 28.53 11.01 18.55
C ILE A 418 29.86 10.33 18.82
N GLU A 419 30.05 9.84 20.04
CA GLU A 419 31.26 9.12 20.43
C GLU A 419 31.11 7.61 20.20
N ALA A 420 31.94 7.05 19.32
CA ALA A 420 32.09 5.61 19.14
C ALA A 420 33.24 5.08 20.01
N MET A 421 32.97 4.09 20.85
CA MET A 421 33.95 3.51 21.77
C MET A 421 34.08 1.99 21.60
N VAL A 422 35.26 1.46 21.92
CA VAL A 422 35.51 0.02 22.11
C VAL A 422 36.04 -0.16 23.55
N PRO A 423 35.51 -1.12 24.33
CA PRO A 423 36.02 -1.39 25.67
C PRO A 423 37.53 -1.66 25.63
N SER A 424 38.27 -1.07 26.57
CA SER A 424 39.66 -1.44 26.79
C SER A 424 39.69 -2.90 27.27
N SER A 425 40.35 -3.77 26.52
CA SER A 425 40.52 -5.20 26.83
C SER A 425 41.24 -5.44 28.15
#